data_AF-A0A922XJ52-F1
#
_entry.id   AF-A0A922XJ52-F1
#
_cell.length_a   1.000
_cell.length_b   1.000
_cell.length_c   1.000
_cell.angle_alpha   90.00
_cell.angle_beta   90.00
_cell.angle_gamma   90.00
#
_symmetry.space_group_name_H-M   'P 1'
#
loop_
_entity.id
_entity.type
_entity.pdbx_description
1 polymer ?
#
loop_
_entity_poly.entity_id
_entity_poly.type
_entity_poly.pdbx_seq_one_letter_code
_entity_poly.pdbx_strand_id
1 'polypeptide(L)'
;MNGKKVMETAKAIGKAHWQPIACVVVGAAGLAASVVVSGGMNAALVKRVQEVVSADVTALDQSRVEYDLPSPSGDGNIAEETLVANKVINEFFRGVRATQQASVADVAQLAIGFNKGDKAPLIEGLFPEPTLLEREIAPRNFARRLGREAHAELLAGAKAGMPVPSDLLRDLLVGVREAEERARATIGPDGTRVLGDEARREIDQVLAARLVDQIRRRAADLSFYAQTGAFAPAYVYTEGTTITLDEAWKQQQVLWVQRDVVRAIERANQVSRGLGVSAGIVKRIDRIGVVPVETAAVAAPGGEAGAGGDPAAGGGGAAGIGTVVGQDPAASVSGRLGGGASNYFDMFGVTVTGVFDAAQLPGFFEALSKTNFVTVLGVKAEPLDPLADLREGFYYGEAPVVRVTLELEALLLREWMKPWMPAGVRARLGVVDEPPAETPPVDQPEQF
;
A
#
# COMPACT_ATOMS: atom_id res chain seq x y z
N MET A 1 -33.13 27.42 114.30
CA MET A 1 -32.43 26.18 113.90
C MET A 1 -30.93 26.47 113.84
N ASN A 2 -30.13 25.64 114.51
CA ASN A 2 -28.77 25.99 114.93
C ASN A 2 -27.76 25.85 113.77
N GLY A 3 -27.25 26.96 113.21
CA GLY A 3 -26.37 27.00 112.03
C GLY A 3 -25.06 26.21 112.17
N LYS A 4 -24.65 25.88 113.40
CA LYS A 4 -23.52 24.97 113.65
C LYS A 4 -23.76 23.55 113.14
N LYS A 5 -25.00 23.03 113.18
CA LYS A 5 -25.29 21.67 112.68
C LYS A 5 -25.21 21.56 111.16
N VAL A 6 -25.63 22.59 110.43
CA VAL A 6 -25.58 22.59 108.95
C VAL A 6 -24.13 22.61 108.46
N MET A 7 -23.26 23.38 109.13
CA MET A 7 -21.86 23.51 108.74
C MET A 7 -21.02 22.25 109.07
N GLU A 8 -21.34 21.53 110.15
CA GLU A 8 -20.73 20.21 110.41
C GLU A 8 -21.21 19.13 109.45
N THR A 9 -22.49 19.15 109.08
CA THR A 9 -23.03 18.17 108.12
C THR A 9 -22.43 18.38 106.72
N ALA A 10 -22.23 19.63 106.29
CA ALA A 10 -21.56 19.96 105.04
C ALA A 10 -20.06 19.57 105.05
N LYS A 11 -19.35 19.76 106.18
CA LYS A 11 -17.97 19.30 106.32
C LYS A 11 -17.84 17.76 106.34
N ALA A 12 -18.80 17.06 106.94
CA ALA A 12 -18.83 15.60 106.95
C ALA A 12 -19.08 15.01 105.56
N ILE A 13 -20.03 15.57 104.81
CA ILE A 13 -20.32 15.16 103.41
C ILE A 13 -19.14 15.49 102.49
N GLY A 14 -18.52 16.67 102.65
CA GLY A 14 -17.35 17.06 101.87
C GLY A 14 -16.12 16.17 102.12
N LYS A 15 -15.95 15.61 103.32
CA LYS A 15 -14.83 14.71 103.65
C LYS A 15 -15.10 13.25 103.24
N ALA A 16 -16.35 12.79 103.32
CA ALA A 16 -16.75 11.43 102.96
C ALA A 16 -16.89 11.20 101.44
N HIS A 17 -17.20 12.25 100.66
CA HIS A 17 -17.50 12.14 99.23
C HIS A 17 -16.55 12.97 98.34
N TRP A 18 -15.35 13.32 98.82
CA TRP A 18 -14.41 14.13 98.04
C TRP A 18 -13.91 13.43 96.77
N GLN A 19 -13.71 12.11 96.81
CA GLN A 19 -13.29 11.30 95.65
C GLN A 19 -14.32 11.34 94.50
N PRO A 20 -15.62 11.04 94.72
CA PRO A 20 -16.60 11.14 93.63
C PRO A 20 -16.79 12.57 93.10
N ILE A 21 -16.66 13.60 93.95
CA ILE A 21 -16.75 15.01 93.50
C ILE A 21 -15.54 15.38 92.61
N ALA A 22 -14.33 14.97 92.99
CA ALA A 22 -13.13 15.18 92.18
C ALA A 22 -13.23 14.45 90.82
N CYS A 23 -13.76 13.22 90.79
CA CYS A 23 -13.98 12.49 89.54
C CYS A 23 -14.99 13.18 88.61
N VAL A 24 -16.08 13.76 89.14
CA VAL A 24 -17.06 14.50 88.33
C VAL A 24 -16.47 15.79 87.76
N VAL A 25 -15.66 16.52 88.54
CA VAL A 25 -15.01 17.76 88.06
C VAL A 25 -13.94 17.46 87.01
N VAL A 26 -13.13 16.41 87.19
CA VAL A 26 -12.14 15.99 86.20
C VAL A 26 -12.81 15.45 84.92
N GLY A 27 -13.93 14.72 85.05
CA GLY A 27 -14.73 14.26 83.91
C GLY A 27 -15.37 15.40 83.12
N ALA A 28 -15.93 16.41 83.80
CA ALA A 28 -16.51 17.59 83.16
C ALA A 28 -15.44 18.47 82.49
N ALA A 29 -14.27 18.63 83.12
CA ALA A 29 -13.14 19.35 82.52
C ALA A 29 -12.58 18.61 81.29
N GLY A 30 -12.55 17.27 81.31
CA GLY A 30 -12.14 16.45 80.16
C GLY A 30 -13.07 16.56 78.95
N LEU A 31 -14.39 16.63 79.17
CA LEU A 31 -15.37 16.83 78.11
C LEU A 31 -15.34 18.25 77.51
N ALA A 32 -15.08 19.28 78.32
CA ALA A 32 -14.90 20.63 77.80
C ALA A 32 -13.59 20.76 76.98
N ALA A 33 -12.52 20.12 77.43
CA ALA A 33 -11.24 20.09 76.71
C ALA A 33 -11.33 19.32 75.39
N SER A 34 -12.10 18.22 75.31
CA SER A 34 -12.23 17.43 74.08
C SER A 34 -12.97 18.17 72.95
N VAL A 35 -13.96 19.03 73.28
CA VAL A 35 -14.64 19.88 72.28
C VAL A 35 -13.70 20.95 71.71
N VAL A 36 -12.84 21.55 72.55
CA VAL A 36 -11.84 22.54 72.12
C VAL A 36 -10.73 21.89 71.27
N VAL A 37 -10.27 20.70 71.65
CA VAL A 37 -9.26 19.95 70.89
C VAL A 37 -9.84 19.46 69.55
N SER A 38 -11.09 19.00 69.52
CA SER A 38 -11.78 18.60 68.28
C SER A 38 -11.97 19.78 67.31
N GLY A 39 -12.32 20.97 67.83
CA GLY A 39 -12.38 22.20 67.03
C GLY A 39 -11.02 22.62 66.46
N GLY A 40 -9.95 22.49 67.26
CA GLY A 40 -8.58 22.79 66.82
C GLY A 40 -8.04 21.81 65.76
N MET A 41 -8.37 20.52 65.87
CA MET A 41 -8.00 19.51 64.87
C MET A 41 -8.75 19.70 63.55
N ASN A 42 -10.02 20.11 63.59
CA ASN A 42 -10.78 20.41 62.38
C ASN A 42 -10.25 21.68 61.68
N ALA A 43 -9.94 22.74 62.44
CA ALA A 43 -9.32 23.94 61.89
C ALA A 43 -7.93 23.66 61.27
N ALA A 44 -7.13 22.80 61.91
CA ALA A 44 -5.84 22.38 61.38
C ALA A 44 -5.98 21.51 60.10
N LEU A 45 -7.00 20.65 60.02
CA LEU A 45 -7.29 19.85 58.83
C LEU A 45 -7.75 20.73 57.67
N VAL A 46 -8.70 21.64 57.91
CA VAL A 46 -9.17 22.61 56.91
C VAL A 46 -8.01 23.45 56.40
N LYS A 47 -7.13 23.93 57.29
CA LYS A 47 -5.95 24.70 56.89
C LYS A 47 -4.98 23.88 56.02
N ARG A 48 -4.69 22.62 56.38
CA ARG A 48 -3.83 21.74 55.56
C ARG A 48 -4.45 21.43 54.20
N VAL A 49 -5.74 21.12 54.16
CA VAL A 49 -6.46 20.89 52.89
C VAL A 49 -6.44 22.15 52.04
N GLN A 50 -6.63 23.32 52.63
CA GLN A 50 -6.59 24.59 51.91
C GLN A 50 -5.18 24.92 51.39
N GLU A 51 -4.13 24.63 52.18
CA GLU A 51 -2.73 24.76 51.75
C GLU A 51 -2.41 23.80 50.59
N VAL A 52 -2.77 22.52 50.70
CA VAL A 52 -2.58 21.52 49.64
C VAL A 52 -3.36 21.89 48.38
N VAL A 53 -4.65 22.24 48.50
CA VAL A 53 -5.47 22.67 47.36
C VAL A 53 -4.91 23.95 46.74
N SER A 54 -4.42 24.91 47.53
CA SER A 54 -3.81 26.13 46.97
C SER A 54 -2.49 25.85 46.27
N ALA A 55 -1.69 24.91 46.78
CA ALA A 55 -0.44 24.47 46.15
C ALA A 55 -0.73 23.72 44.85
N ASP A 56 -1.72 22.83 44.84
CA ASP A 56 -2.15 22.07 43.66
C ASP A 56 -2.76 22.98 42.60
N VAL A 57 -3.59 23.96 43.00
CA VAL A 57 -4.14 24.98 42.09
C VAL A 57 -3.03 25.85 41.51
N THR A 58 -2.05 26.26 42.33
CA THR A 58 -0.89 27.05 41.84
C THR A 58 -0.02 26.22 40.90
N ALA A 59 0.18 24.93 41.18
CA ALA A 59 0.92 24.02 40.32
C ALA A 59 0.19 23.77 38.99
N LEU A 60 -1.14 23.67 39.01
CA LEU A 60 -1.98 23.56 37.81
C LEU A 60 -1.97 24.86 36.99
N ASP A 61 -2.08 26.02 37.64
CA ASP A 61 -2.03 27.34 36.97
C ASP A 61 -0.64 27.64 36.37
N GLN A 62 0.42 27.05 36.94
CA GLN A 62 1.78 27.15 36.41
C GLN A 62 2.13 26.04 35.43
N SER A 63 1.30 24.99 35.33
CA SER A 63 1.49 23.92 34.35
C SER A 63 1.22 24.46 32.95
N ARG A 64 2.33 24.70 32.24
CA ARG A 64 2.30 25.07 30.83
C ARG A 64 2.16 23.80 30.02
N VAL A 65 1.15 23.76 29.15
CA VAL A 65 0.99 22.69 28.17
C VAL A 65 1.53 23.22 26.85
N GLU A 66 2.44 22.45 26.27
CA GLU A 66 2.96 22.72 24.94
C GLU A 66 1.98 22.17 23.91
N TYR A 67 1.41 23.06 23.12
CA TYR A 67 0.51 22.70 22.04
C TYR A 67 1.27 22.69 20.72
N ASP A 68 1.52 21.48 20.23
CA ASP A 68 2.15 21.27 18.93
C ASP A 68 1.09 20.82 17.90
N LEU A 69 0.99 21.55 16.78
CA LEU A 69 0.28 21.11 15.58
C LEU A 69 1.29 20.81 14.47
N PRO A 70 1.66 19.53 14.27
CA PRO A 70 2.54 19.16 13.18
C PRO A 70 1.88 19.46 11.83
N SER A 71 2.66 19.97 10.88
CA SER A 71 2.19 20.18 9.52
C SER A 71 1.89 18.85 8.82
N PRO A 72 0.75 18.72 8.12
CA PRO A 72 0.51 17.57 7.24
C PRO A 72 1.57 17.41 6.14
N SER A 73 2.30 18.49 5.78
CA SER A 73 3.36 18.44 4.76
C SER A 73 4.71 17.98 5.29
N GLY A 74 4.87 17.84 6.61
CA GLY A 74 6.16 17.50 7.25
C GLY A 74 7.12 18.69 7.39
N ASP A 75 6.77 19.87 6.89
CA ASP A 75 7.57 21.10 7.02
C ASP A 75 7.32 21.79 8.37
N GLY A 76 7.77 21.14 9.45
CA GLY A 76 7.71 21.68 10.81
C GLY A 76 6.30 21.82 11.39
N ASN A 77 6.23 22.56 12.50
CA ASN A 77 5.01 22.75 13.27
C ASN A 77 4.28 24.01 12.79
N ILE A 78 2.98 23.88 12.48
CA ILE A 78 2.13 24.99 12.02
C ILE A 78 1.91 26.00 13.16
N ALA A 79 1.90 25.51 14.40
CA ALA A 79 1.83 26.33 15.60
C ALA A 79 2.51 25.60 16.77
N GLU A 80 3.44 26.28 17.41
CA GLU A 80 3.98 25.94 18.73
C GLU A 80 3.56 27.05 19.69
N GLU A 81 2.59 26.77 20.57
CA GLU A 81 2.20 27.71 21.61
C GLU A 81 2.30 27.06 22.99
N THR A 82 3.09 27.66 23.87
CA THR A 82 3.17 27.28 25.28
C THR A 82 2.19 28.12 26.08
N LEU A 83 1.00 27.59 26.36
CA LEU A 83 -0.06 28.30 27.09
C LEU A 83 -0.39 27.62 28.42
N VAL A 84 -0.96 28.38 29.36
CA VAL A 84 -1.55 27.83 30.59
C VAL A 84 -2.73 26.94 30.18
N ALA A 85 -2.84 25.76 30.78
CA ALA A 85 -3.86 24.78 30.46
C ALA A 85 -5.28 25.39 30.50
N ASN A 86 -5.88 25.59 29.32
CA ASN A 86 -7.22 26.16 29.19
C ASN A 86 -8.13 25.14 28.49
N LYS A 87 -9.29 24.84 29.10
CA LYS A 87 -10.27 23.88 28.58
C LYS A 87 -10.70 24.21 27.14
N VAL A 88 -10.93 25.48 26.82
CA VAL A 88 -11.36 25.93 25.48
C VAL A 88 -10.27 25.68 24.45
N ILE A 89 -9.01 25.94 24.82
CA ILE A 89 -7.84 25.75 23.95
C ILE A 89 -7.59 24.25 23.74
N ASN A 90 -7.64 23.45 24.82
CA ASN A 90 -7.56 21.99 24.75
C ASN A 90 -8.61 21.38 23.82
N GLU A 91 -9.86 21.84 23.91
CA GLU A 91 -10.96 21.38 23.05
C GLU A 91 -10.75 21.81 21.59
N PHE A 92 -10.26 23.03 21.34
CA PHE A 92 -9.92 23.51 19.99
C PHE A 92 -8.81 22.65 19.35
N PHE A 93 -7.65 22.50 20.00
CA PHE A 93 -6.53 21.70 19.47
C PHE A 93 -6.91 20.22 19.29
N ARG A 94 -7.72 19.67 20.21
CA ARG A 94 -8.28 18.31 20.06
C ARG A 94 -9.17 18.21 18.81
N GLY A 95 -10.04 19.19 18.56
CA GLY A 95 -10.89 19.25 17.38
C GLY A 95 -10.10 19.38 16.07
N VAL A 96 -9.06 20.23 16.05
CA VAL A 96 -8.15 20.37 14.89
C VAL A 96 -7.39 19.08 14.63
N ARG A 97 -6.78 18.47 15.65
CA ARG A 97 -6.08 17.17 15.52
C ARG A 97 -7.02 16.07 15.04
N ALA A 98 -8.25 16.00 15.55
CA ALA A 98 -9.25 15.03 15.09
C ALA A 98 -9.60 15.23 13.61
N THR A 99 -9.75 16.49 13.17
CA THR A 99 -10.03 16.82 11.76
C THR A 99 -8.83 16.50 10.85
N GLN A 100 -7.61 16.81 11.29
CA GLN A 100 -6.38 16.46 10.58
C GLN A 100 -6.21 14.94 10.49
N GLN A 101 -6.41 14.21 11.59
CA GLN A 101 -6.31 12.75 11.63
C GLN A 101 -7.37 12.11 10.74
N ALA A 102 -8.61 12.62 10.71
CA ALA A 102 -9.64 12.18 9.79
C ALA A 102 -9.24 12.43 8.33
N SER A 103 -8.70 13.61 8.01
CA SER A 103 -8.24 13.93 6.65
C SER A 103 -7.08 13.04 6.20
N VAL A 104 -6.14 12.75 7.10
CA VAL A 104 -5.01 11.83 6.84
C VAL A 104 -5.53 10.40 6.63
N ALA A 105 -6.49 9.96 7.44
CA ALA A 105 -7.12 8.66 7.28
C ALA A 105 -7.84 8.54 5.93
N ASP A 106 -8.58 9.57 5.51
CA ASP A 106 -9.26 9.61 4.21
C ASP A 106 -8.27 9.53 3.04
N VAL A 107 -7.18 10.31 3.08
CA VAL A 107 -6.13 10.26 2.06
C VAL A 107 -5.43 8.90 2.06
N ALA A 108 -5.17 8.31 3.23
CA ALA A 108 -4.60 6.97 3.33
C ALA A 108 -5.54 5.91 2.73
N GLN A 109 -6.84 5.97 3.01
CA GLN A 109 -7.82 5.05 2.43
C GLN A 109 -7.94 5.23 0.91
N LEU A 110 -7.90 6.46 0.41
CA LEU A 110 -7.86 6.72 -1.03
C LEU A 110 -6.58 6.16 -1.66
N ALA A 111 -5.42 6.32 -1.03
CA ALA A 111 -4.16 5.76 -1.49
C ALA A 111 -4.17 4.22 -1.49
N ILE A 112 -4.73 3.60 -0.45
CA ILE A 112 -4.91 2.14 -0.35
C ILE A 112 -5.85 1.65 -1.46
N GLY A 113 -6.99 2.31 -1.64
CA GLY A 113 -7.97 2.01 -2.69
C GLY A 113 -7.38 2.14 -4.09
N PHE A 114 -6.63 3.23 -4.34
CA PHE A 114 -5.93 3.46 -5.60
C PHE A 114 -4.87 2.38 -5.86
N ASN A 115 -4.05 2.03 -4.86
CA ASN A 115 -3.00 1.03 -5.01
C ASN A 115 -3.55 -0.39 -5.20
N LYS A 116 -4.62 -0.74 -4.48
CA LYS A 116 -5.33 -2.02 -4.62
C LYS A 116 -6.00 -2.12 -5.98
N GLY A 117 -6.77 -1.10 -6.38
CA GLY A 117 -7.65 -1.18 -7.55
C GLY A 117 -8.54 -2.43 -7.48
N ASP A 118 -8.51 -3.24 -8.53
CA ASP A 118 -9.16 -4.56 -8.64
C ASP A 118 -8.16 -5.73 -8.59
N LYS A 119 -6.99 -5.51 -7.95
CA LYS A 119 -6.03 -6.59 -7.72
C LYS A 119 -6.66 -7.61 -6.77
N ALA A 120 -6.64 -8.87 -7.22
CA ALA A 120 -7.08 -10.02 -6.45
C ALA A 120 -6.08 -11.17 -6.66
N PRO A 121 -6.02 -12.15 -5.74
CA PRO A 121 -5.28 -13.38 -5.96
C PRO A 121 -5.68 -14.07 -7.25
N LEU A 122 -4.70 -14.69 -7.93
CA LEU A 122 -4.91 -15.46 -9.13
C LEU A 122 -5.73 -16.73 -8.85
N ILE A 123 -5.58 -17.31 -7.66
CA ILE A 123 -6.40 -18.44 -7.22
C ILE A 123 -7.05 -18.03 -5.91
N GLU A 124 -8.38 -18.00 -5.88
CA GLU A 124 -9.14 -17.75 -4.65
C GLU A 124 -8.87 -18.87 -3.63
N GLY A 125 -8.79 -18.51 -2.35
CA GLY A 125 -8.51 -19.47 -1.28
C GLY A 125 -7.05 -19.94 -1.16
N LEU A 126 -6.15 -19.58 -2.09
CA LEU A 126 -4.73 -19.94 -1.98
C LEU A 126 -4.04 -19.24 -0.81
N PHE A 127 -4.42 -17.99 -0.55
CA PHE A 127 -3.79 -17.09 0.41
C PHE A 127 -4.79 -16.68 1.50
N PRO A 128 -4.36 -16.45 2.76
CA PRO A 128 -2.97 -16.49 3.26
C PRO A 128 -2.49 -17.91 3.59
N GLU A 129 -3.40 -18.87 3.74
CA GLU A 129 -3.12 -20.29 3.88
C GLU A 129 -4.28 -21.08 3.25
N PRO A 130 -4.01 -22.05 2.36
CA PRO A 130 -5.06 -22.84 1.73
C PRO A 130 -5.68 -23.83 2.72
N THR A 131 -6.93 -24.21 2.46
CA THR A 131 -7.61 -25.23 3.27
C THR A 131 -6.87 -26.57 3.23
N LEU A 132 -7.09 -27.44 4.22
CA LEU A 132 -6.40 -28.75 4.31
C LEU A 132 -6.52 -29.58 3.02
N LEU A 133 -7.67 -29.51 2.34
CA LEU A 133 -7.93 -30.22 1.09
C LEU A 133 -7.22 -29.58 -0.12
N GLU A 134 -6.96 -28.27 -0.07
CA GLU A 134 -6.42 -27.50 -1.17
C GLU A 134 -4.90 -27.29 -1.09
N ARG A 135 -4.26 -27.62 0.04
CA ARG A 135 -2.82 -27.44 0.27
C ARG A 135 -1.92 -27.98 -0.84
N GLU A 136 -2.29 -29.09 -1.47
CA GLU A 136 -1.52 -29.66 -2.59
C GLU A 136 -2.01 -29.20 -3.97
N ILE A 137 -3.30 -28.91 -4.10
CA ILE A 137 -3.96 -28.65 -5.38
C ILE A 137 -3.82 -27.17 -5.77
N ALA A 138 -4.06 -26.25 -4.83
CA ALA A 138 -4.08 -24.82 -5.11
C ALA A 138 -2.71 -24.28 -5.59
N PRO A 139 -1.56 -24.66 -4.98
CA PRO A 139 -0.26 -24.23 -5.49
C PRO A 139 0.05 -24.77 -6.89
N ARG A 140 -0.33 -26.02 -7.20
CA ARG A 140 -0.18 -26.60 -8.55
C ARG A 140 -1.05 -25.88 -9.58
N ASN A 141 -2.30 -25.57 -9.22
CA ASN A 141 -3.19 -24.79 -10.07
C ASN A 141 -2.66 -23.37 -10.30
N PHE A 142 -2.10 -22.74 -9.26
CA PHE A 142 -1.44 -21.44 -9.38
C PHE A 142 -0.27 -21.49 -10.35
N ALA A 143 0.65 -22.45 -10.19
CA ALA A 143 1.79 -22.63 -11.09
C ALA A 143 1.35 -22.85 -12.55
N ARG A 144 0.33 -23.68 -12.78
CA ARG A 144 -0.26 -23.91 -14.11
C ARG A 144 -0.84 -22.63 -14.70
N ARG A 145 -1.70 -21.95 -13.95
CA ARG A 145 -2.41 -20.74 -14.42
C ARG A 145 -1.42 -19.61 -14.67
N LEU A 146 -0.44 -19.41 -13.79
CA LEU A 146 0.62 -18.42 -13.97
C LEU A 146 1.44 -18.69 -15.24
N GLY A 147 1.90 -19.92 -15.45
CA GLY A 147 2.78 -20.25 -16.57
C GLY A 147 2.11 -20.39 -17.94
N ARG A 148 0.78 -20.54 -18.01
CA ARG A 148 0.06 -20.77 -19.28
C ARG A 148 -0.99 -19.72 -19.62
N GLU A 149 -1.69 -19.19 -18.62
CA GLU A 149 -2.96 -18.48 -18.84
C GLU A 149 -2.85 -17.00 -18.44
N ALA A 150 -2.29 -16.69 -17.26
CA ALA A 150 -2.35 -15.35 -16.68
C ALA A 150 -1.81 -14.24 -17.58
N HIS A 151 -0.63 -14.44 -18.19
CA HIS A 151 -0.04 -13.46 -19.11
C HIS A 151 -0.79 -13.39 -20.44
N ALA A 152 -1.31 -14.51 -20.93
CA ALA A 152 -2.09 -14.54 -22.16
C ALA A 152 -3.43 -13.81 -21.97
N GLU A 153 -4.12 -14.02 -20.85
CA GLU A 153 -5.33 -13.30 -20.44
C GLU A 153 -5.07 -11.80 -20.30
N LEU A 154 -3.94 -11.43 -19.68
CA LEU A 154 -3.55 -10.02 -19.53
C LEU A 154 -3.34 -9.33 -20.88
N LEU A 155 -2.62 -9.97 -21.81
CA LEU A 155 -2.42 -9.43 -23.15
C LEU A 155 -3.71 -9.42 -23.97
N ALA A 156 -4.54 -10.46 -23.86
CA ALA A 156 -5.82 -10.52 -24.55
C ALA A 156 -6.78 -9.41 -24.09
N GLY A 157 -6.85 -9.14 -22.78
CA GLY A 157 -7.63 -8.03 -22.23
C GLY A 157 -7.20 -6.68 -22.79
N ALA A 158 -5.89 -6.49 -22.95
CA ALA A 158 -5.29 -5.29 -23.53
C ALA A 158 -5.30 -5.24 -25.07
N LYS A 159 -5.93 -6.24 -25.73
CA LYS A 159 -5.90 -6.41 -27.19
C LYS A 159 -4.48 -6.37 -27.77
N ALA A 160 -3.53 -6.93 -27.03
CA ALA A 160 -2.16 -7.08 -27.46
C ALA A 160 -1.96 -8.42 -28.17
N GLY A 161 -1.02 -8.46 -29.11
CA GLY A 161 -0.71 -9.70 -29.81
C GLY A 161 0.47 -9.57 -30.75
N MET A 162 0.77 -10.66 -31.44
CA MET A 162 1.84 -10.69 -32.44
C MET A 162 1.32 -10.31 -33.84
N PRO A 163 2.22 -9.84 -34.73
CA PRO A 163 1.91 -9.70 -36.15
C PRO A 163 1.52 -11.06 -36.76
N VAL A 164 0.96 -11.02 -37.97
CA VAL A 164 0.61 -12.26 -38.68
C VAL A 164 1.91 -13.04 -38.93
N PRO A 165 2.00 -14.33 -38.53
CA PRO A 165 3.16 -15.17 -38.81
C PRO A 165 3.51 -15.16 -40.30
N SER A 166 4.82 -15.11 -40.60
CA SER A 166 5.32 -15.06 -41.98
C SER A 166 4.86 -16.23 -42.84
N ASP A 167 4.69 -17.41 -42.23
CA ASP A 167 4.27 -18.62 -42.92
C ASP A 167 2.82 -18.52 -43.39
N LEU A 168 1.92 -18.00 -42.53
CA LEU A 168 0.53 -17.77 -42.89
C LEU A 168 0.39 -16.69 -43.97
N LEU A 169 1.20 -15.63 -43.91
CA LEU A 169 1.24 -14.62 -44.96
C LEU A 169 1.73 -15.21 -46.29
N ARG A 170 2.75 -16.08 -46.25
CA ARG A 170 3.26 -16.76 -47.43
C ARG A 170 2.18 -17.62 -48.10
N ASP A 171 1.49 -18.45 -47.32
CA ASP A 171 0.45 -19.33 -47.84
C ASP A 171 -0.70 -18.53 -48.47
N LEU A 172 -1.10 -17.42 -47.84
CA LEU A 172 -2.10 -16.50 -48.38
C LEU A 172 -1.64 -15.88 -49.70
N LEU A 173 -0.39 -15.41 -49.78
CA LEU A 173 0.14 -14.78 -50.99
C LEU A 173 0.35 -15.77 -52.14
N VAL A 174 0.68 -17.04 -51.87
CA VAL A 174 0.74 -18.09 -52.89
C VAL A 174 -0.62 -18.28 -53.56
N GLY A 175 -1.70 -18.37 -52.77
CA GLY A 175 -3.04 -18.47 -53.33
C GLY A 175 -3.45 -17.26 -54.17
N VAL A 176 -3.12 -16.05 -53.73
CA VAL A 176 -3.37 -14.81 -54.49
C VAL A 176 -2.57 -14.81 -55.79
N ARG A 177 -1.30 -15.21 -55.73
CA ARG A 177 -0.42 -15.28 -56.90
C ARG A 177 -0.97 -16.23 -57.95
N GLU A 178 -1.33 -17.45 -57.57
CA GLU A 178 -1.90 -18.44 -58.50
C GLU A 178 -3.20 -17.96 -59.14
N ALA A 179 -4.03 -17.23 -58.39
CA ALA A 179 -5.26 -16.64 -58.90
C ALA A 179 -4.97 -15.55 -59.96
N GLU A 180 -4.04 -14.64 -59.67
CA GLU A 180 -3.64 -13.57 -60.61
C GLU A 180 -2.93 -14.13 -61.85
N GLU A 181 -2.02 -15.09 -61.68
CA GLU A 181 -1.34 -15.75 -62.81
C GLU A 181 -2.35 -16.45 -63.72
N ARG A 182 -3.36 -17.12 -63.14
CA ARG A 182 -4.45 -17.75 -63.90
C ARG A 182 -5.31 -16.74 -64.64
N ALA A 183 -5.56 -15.58 -64.05
CA ALA A 183 -6.39 -14.52 -64.63
C ALA A 183 -5.68 -13.77 -65.77
N ARG A 184 -4.36 -13.59 -65.66
CA ARG A 184 -3.55 -12.79 -66.62
C ARG A 184 -2.83 -13.63 -67.67
N ALA A 185 -2.76 -14.96 -67.50
CA ALA A 185 -2.14 -15.83 -68.48
C ALA A 185 -2.92 -15.84 -69.80
N THR A 186 -2.23 -15.52 -70.89
CA THR A 186 -2.73 -15.74 -72.25
C THR A 186 -2.43 -17.16 -72.71
N ILE A 187 -3.36 -17.77 -73.46
CA ILE A 187 -3.14 -19.06 -74.10
C ILE A 187 -2.28 -18.82 -75.33
N GLY A 188 -1.06 -19.36 -75.33
CA GLY A 188 -0.15 -19.30 -76.45
C GLY A 188 -0.60 -20.20 -77.62
N PRO A 189 0.08 -20.09 -78.78
CA PRO A 189 -0.23 -20.89 -79.97
C PRO A 189 -0.22 -22.41 -79.72
N ASP A 190 0.64 -22.86 -78.79
CA ASP A 190 0.81 -24.27 -78.41
C ASP A 190 -0.18 -24.72 -77.31
N GLY A 191 -1.16 -23.87 -76.95
CA GLY A 191 -2.09 -24.12 -75.85
C GLY A 191 -1.49 -23.92 -74.45
N THR A 192 -0.21 -23.56 -74.35
CA THR A 192 0.48 -23.31 -73.08
C THR A 192 0.14 -21.92 -72.53
N ARG A 193 -0.02 -21.81 -71.21
CA ARG A 193 -0.19 -20.52 -70.54
C ARG A 193 1.17 -19.83 -70.43
N VAL A 194 1.30 -18.67 -71.05
CA VAL A 194 2.52 -17.85 -70.98
C VAL A 194 2.18 -16.54 -70.28
N LEU A 195 3.03 -16.17 -69.32
CA LEU A 195 2.93 -14.93 -68.56
C LEU A 195 4.07 -14.00 -68.99
N GLY A 196 3.74 -12.84 -69.54
CA GLY A 196 4.73 -11.83 -69.93
C GLY A 196 5.43 -11.19 -68.73
N ASP A 197 6.61 -10.60 -68.94
CA ASP A 197 7.39 -9.98 -67.86
C ASP A 197 6.70 -8.75 -67.24
N GLU A 198 5.90 -8.03 -68.02
CA GLU A 198 5.06 -6.93 -67.52
C GLU A 198 4.00 -7.45 -66.54
N ALA A 199 3.27 -8.50 -66.92
CA ALA A 199 2.28 -9.13 -66.04
C ALA A 199 2.91 -9.67 -64.75
N ARG A 200 4.14 -10.20 -64.80
CA ARG A 200 4.88 -10.61 -63.60
C ARG A 200 5.13 -9.45 -62.64
N ARG A 201 5.62 -8.31 -63.16
CA ARG A 201 5.86 -7.10 -62.35
C ARG A 201 4.57 -6.56 -61.73
N GLU A 202 3.47 -6.58 -62.48
CA GLU A 202 2.17 -6.15 -61.95
C GLU A 202 1.69 -7.09 -60.84
N ILE A 203 1.86 -8.40 -61.00
CA ILE A 203 1.52 -9.39 -59.96
C ILE A 203 2.35 -9.14 -58.70
N ASP A 204 3.66 -8.90 -58.83
CA ASP A 204 4.52 -8.59 -57.69
C ASP A 204 4.07 -7.32 -56.95
N GLN A 205 3.65 -6.27 -57.69
CA GLN A 205 3.06 -5.06 -57.09
C GLN A 205 1.76 -5.35 -56.36
N VAL A 206 0.86 -6.15 -56.94
CA VAL A 206 -0.39 -6.57 -56.28
C VAL A 206 -0.11 -7.36 -55.01
N LEU A 207 0.83 -8.31 -55.05
CA LEU A 207 1.22 -9.11 -53.88
C LEU A 207 1.83 -8.24 -52.77
N ALA A 208 2.70 -7.30 -53.12
CA ALA A 208 3.29 -6.36 -52.17
C ALA A 208 2.21 -5.48 -51.51
N ALA A 209 1.28 -4.93 -52.29
CA ALA A 209 0.15 -4.15 -51.76
C ALA A 209 -0.73 -4.99 -50.83
N ARG A 210 -1.07 -6.22 -51.22
CA ARG A 210 -1.86 -7.16 -50.40
C ARG A 210 -1.16 -7.51 -49.08
N LEU A 211 0.15 -7.75 -49.11
CA LEU A 211 0.94 -8.02 -47.91
C LEU A 211 0.87 -6.85 -46.92
N VAL A 212 1.13 -5.63 -47.41
CA VAL A 212 1.07 -4.41 -46.58
C VAL A 212 -0.33 -4.21 -46.02
N ASP A 213 -1.38 -4.43 -46.81
CA ASP A 213 -2.76 -4.33 -46.36
C ASP A 213 -3.09 -5.35 -45.25
N GLN A 214 -2.61 -6.59 -45.35
CA GLN A 214 -2.82 -7.60 -44.31
C GLN A 214 -2.11 -7.22 -43.01
N ILE A 215 -0.87 -6.75 -43.11
CA ILE A 215 -0.10 -6.27 -41.95
C ILE A 215 -0.82 -5.08 -41.30
N ARG A 216 -1.28 -4.11 -42.09
CA ARG A 216 -2.02 -2.92 -41.61
C ARG A 216 -3.34 -3.30 -40.94
N ARG A 217 -4.10 -4.23 -41.52
CA ARG A 217 -5.35 -4.74 -40.91
C ARG A 217 -5.07 -5.38 -39.56
N ARG A 218 -4.05 -6.24 -39.47
CA ARG A 218 -3.66 -6.84 -38.20
C ARG A 218 -3.25 -5.78 -37.17
N ALA A 219 -2.49 -4.76 -37.59
CA ALA A 219 -2.13 -3.65 -36.72
C ALA A 219 -3.35 -2.83 -36.26
N ALA A 220 -4.37 -2.68 -37.11
CA ALA A 220 -5.62 -1.98 -36.78
C ALA A 220 -6.43 -2.71 -35.70
N ASP A 221 -6.37 -4.05 -35.68
CA ASP A 221 -7.10 -4.88 -34.71
C ASP A 221 -6.47 -4.92 -33.31
N LEU A 222 -5.17 -4.59 -33.20
CA LEU A 222 -4.40 -4.66 -31.96
C LEU A 222 -4.21 -3.28 -31.33
N SER A 223 -4.09 -3.21 -29.99
CA SER A 223 -3.68 -1.97 -29.32
C SER A 223 -2.17 -1.75 -29.37
N PHE A 224 -1.39 -2.81 -29.16
CA PHE A 224 0.07 -2.82 -29.25
C PHE A 224 0.56 -4.25 -29.51
N TYR A 225 1.80 -4.39 -29.99
CA TYR A 225 2.42 -5.69 -30.18
C TYR A 225 3.07 -6.20 -28.90
N ALA A 226 2.77 -7.43 -28.50
CA ALA A 226 3.44 -8.12 -27.40
C ALA A 226 3.17 -9.63 -27.47
N GLN A 227 4.06 -10.38 -26.83
CA GLN A 227 3.92 -11.83 -26.63
C GLN A 227 4.09 -12.17 -25.15
N THR A 228 3.64 -13.36 -24.75
CA THR A 228 3.78 -13.85 -23.37
C THR A 228 5.24 -13.94 -22.93
N GLY A 229 6.17 -14.18 -23.85
CA GLY A 229 7.61 -14.16 -23.58
C GLY A 229 8.20 -12.78 -23.22
N ALA A 230 7.41 -11.70 -23.34
CA ALA A 230 7.86 -10.38 -22.90
C ALA A 230 7.93 -10.26 -21.37
N PHE A 231 7.16 -11.05 -20.62
CA PHE A 231 7.15 -10.97 -19.15
C PHE A 231 8.37 -11.69 -18.56
N ALA A 232 9.10 -10.98 -17.70
CA ALA A 232 10.29 -11.49 -17.04
C ALA A 232 10.26 -11.25 -15.51
N PRO A 233 10.81 -12.16 -14.70
CA PRO A 233 11.26 -13.51 -15.09
C PRO A 233 10.08 -14.35 -15.60
N ALA A 234 10.32 -15.11 -16.67
CA ALA A 234 9.30 -16.01 -17.19
C ALA A 234 9.15 -17.19 -16.23
N TYR A 235 7.94 -17.42 -15.73
CA TYR A 235 7.67 -18.62 -14.94
C TYR A 235 7.57 -19.82 -15.88
N VAL A 236 8.59 -20.68 -15.89
CA VAL A 236 8.59 -21.89 -16.70
C VAL A 236 7.79 -22.96 -15.97
N TYR A 237 6.57 -23.20 -16.44
CA TYR A 237 5.75 -24.30 -15.94
C TYR A 237 6.19 -25.62 -16.56
N THR A 238 6.58 -26.57 -15.70
CA THR A 238 6.73 -27.98 -16.07
C THR A 238 5.59 -28.77 -15.41
N GLU A 239 5.11 -29.80 -16.10
CA GLU A 239 4.04 -30.64 -15.57
C GLU A 239 4.49 -31.31 -14.26
N GLY A 240 3.66 -31.24 -13.22
CA GLY A 240 3.99 -31.71 -11.87
C GLY A 240 4.79 -30.73 -11.01
N THR A 241 5.22 -29.57 -11.53
CA THR A 241 5.88 -28.54 -10.71
C THR A 241 4.93 -28.03 -9.64
N THR A 242 5.42 -28.03 -8.40
CA THR A 242 4.77 -27.44 -7.23
C THR A 242 5.59 -26.24 -6.79
N ILE A 243 4.89 -25.18 -6.38
CA ILE A 243 5.46 -23.93 -5.89
C ILE A 243 5.17 -23.82 -4.39
N THR A 244 6.12 -23.31 -3.61
CA THR A 244 5.87 -23.04 -2.18
C THR A 244 4.91 -21.86 -2.05
N LEU A 245 4.21 -21.77 -0.91
CA LEU A 245 3.25 -20.68 -0.69
C LEU A 245 3.93 -19.29 -0.71
N ASP A 246 5.15 -19.21 -0.16
CA ASP A 246 5.96 -18.00 -0.17
C ASP A 246 6.40 -17.59 -1.57
N GLU A 247 6.80 -18.55 -2.41
CA GLU A 247 7.17 -18.29 -3.80
C GLU A 247 5.93 -17.92 -4.63
N ALA A 248 4.80 -18.58 -4.41
CA ALA A 248 3.53 -18.19 -5.03
C ALA A 248 3.15 -16.76 -4.67
N TRP A 249 3.36 -16.35 -3.41
CA TRP A 249 3.10 -14.97 -2.97
C TRP A 249 3.99 -13.96 -3.71
N LYS A 250 5.30 -14.23 -3.82
CA LYS A 250 6.22 -13.38 -4.59
C LYS A 250 5.76 -13.26 -6.05
N GLN A 251 5.43 -14.37 -6.69
CA GLN A 251 4.95 -14.39 -8.07
C GLN A 251 3.59 -13.67 -8.23
N GLN A 252 2.71 -13.75 -7.23
CA GLN A 252 1.44 -13.03 -7.21
C GLN A 252 1.67 -11.51 -7.21
N GLN A 253 2.60 -11.02 -6.41
CA GLN A 253 2.97 -9.60 -6.37
C GLN A 253 3.58 -9.15 -7.69
N VAL A 254 4.50 -9.95 -8.26
CA VAL A 254 5.07 -9.70 -9.60
C VAL A 254 3.98 -9.57 -10.66
N LEU A 255 3.00 -10.49 -10.67
CA LEU A 255 1.88 -10.45 -11.61
C LEU A 255 1.03 -9.18 -11.44
N TRP A 256 0.79 -8.72 -10.21
CA TRP A 256 0.07 -7.47 -9.97
C TRP A 256 0.80 -6.25 -10.54
N VAL A 257 2.12 -6.19 -10.38
CA VAL A 257 2.94 -5.11 -10.96
C VAL A 257 2.95 -5.17 -12.48
N GLN A 258 3.08 -6.37 -13.08
CA GLN A 258 2.98 -6.56 -14.53
C GLN A 258 1.62 -6.12 -15.07
N ARG A 259 0.53 -6.40 -14.33
CA ARG A 259 -0.83 -5.95 -14.65
C ARG A 259 -0.93 -4.42 -14.62
N ASP A 260 -0.31 -3.76 -13.66
CA ASP A 260 -0.29 -2.30 -13.59
C ASP A 260 0.46 -1.68 -14.78
N VAL A 261 1.59 -2.26 -15.21
CA VAL A 261 2.31 -1.80 -16.42
C VAL A 261 1.44 -1.93 -17.66
N VAL A 262 0.79 -3.10 -17.86
CA VAL A 262 -0.10 -3.31 -19.01
C VAL A 262 -1.27 -2.34 -19.00
N ARG A 263 -1.83 -2.03 -17.83
CA ARG A 263 -2.90 -1.02 -17.71
C ARG A 263 -2.45 0.39 -18.01
N ALA A 264 -1.24 0.75 -17.61
CA ALA A 264 -0.67 2.03 -17.97
C ALA A 264 -0.52 2.13 -19.49
N ILE A 265 -0.13 1.03 -20.17
CA ILE A 265 -0.08 0.96 -21.63
C ILE A 265 -1.48 1.12 -22.24
N GLU A 266 -2.47 0.37 -21.75
CA GLU A 266 -3.86 0.51 -22.19
C GLU A 266 -4.34 1.95 -22.05
N ARG A 267 -4.08 2.57 -20.89
CA ARG A 267 -4.46 3.96 -20.59
C ARG A 267 -3.76 4.96 -21.49
N ALA A 268 -2.47 4.78 -21.78
CA ALA A 268 -1.74 5.61 -22.72
C ALA A 268 -2.33 5.49 -24.14
N ASN A 269 -2.69 4.28 -24.56
CA ASN A 269 -3.25 4.00 -25.87
C ASN A 269 -4.76 4.30 -25.97
N GLN A 270 -5.44 4.68 -24.88
CA GLN A 270 -6.87 5.01 -24.90
C GLN A 270 -7.20 6.18 -25.83
N VAL A 271 -6.28 7.14 -25.99
CA VAL A 271 -6.43 8.28 -26.93
C VAL A 271 -6.65 7.79 -28.36
N SER A 272 -6.16 6.59 -28.67
CA SER A 272 -6.14 5.98 -30.00
C SER A 272 -7.01 4.73 -30.07
N ARG A 273 -7.95 4.57 -29.14
CA ARG A 273 -8.79 3.37 -29.03
C ARG A 273 -9.56 3.13 -30.32
N GLY A 274 -9.30 1.99 -30.97
CA GLY A 274 -9.94 1.59 -32.24
C GLY A 274 -9.21 2.05 -33.50
N LEU A 275 -8.12 2.81 -33.38
CA LEU A 275 -7.25 3.20 -34.49
C LEU A 275 -6.02 2.28 -34.64
N GLY A 276 -5.93 1.27 -33.76
CA GLY A 276 -4.89 0.26 -33.77
C GLY A 276 -3.51 0.74 -33.29
N VAL A 277 -2.51 -0.10 -33.51
CA VAL A 277 -1.12 0.15 -33.10
C VAL A 277 -0.57 1.44 -33.68
N SER A 278 -0.93 1.76 -34.93
CA SER A 278 -0.38 2.90 -35.66
C SER A 278 -0.60 4.25 -34.97
N ALA A 279 -1.71 4.39 -34.24
CA ALA A 279 -2.05 5.61 -33.51
C ALA A 279 -1.69 5.54 -32.02
N GLY A 280 -1.40 4.38 -31.44
CA GLY A 280 -1.09 4.23 -30.02
C GLY A 280 0.26 4.84 -29.63
N ILE A 281 0.43 5.26 -28.37
CA ILE A 281 1.72 5.75 -27.85
C ILE A 281 2.72 4.60 -27.78
N VAL A 282 2.27 3.47 -27.23
CA VAL A 282 3.07 2.25 -27.10
C VAL A 282 2.75 1.36 -28.29
N LYS A 283 3.76 1.10 -29.12
CA LYS A 283 3.61 0.34 -30.36
C LYS A 283 3.91 -1.15 -30.15
N ARG A 284 5.02 -1.45 -29.45
CA ARG A 284 5.46 -2.81 -29.14
C ARG A 284 6.08 -2.88 -27.76
N ILE A 285 5.89 -3.98 -27.06
CA ILE A 285 6.63 -4.31 -25.84
C ILE A 285 7.51 -5.53 -26.11
N ASP A 286 8.81 -5.33 -25.94
CA ASP A 286 9.83 -6.37 -26.07
C ASP A 286 10.01 -7.11 -24.74
N ARG A 287 9.99 -6.38 -23.62
CA ARG A 287 10.20 -6.94 -22.28
C ARG A 287 9.54 -6.12 -21.17
N ILE A 288 8.99 -6.81 -20.16
CA ILE A 288 8.57 -6.28 -18.87
C ILE A 288 9.24 -7.15 -17.79
N GLY A 289 10.39 -6.70 -17.29
CA GLY A 289 11.09 -7.32 -16.17
C GLY A 289 10.60 -6.74 -14.86
N VAL A 290 10.22 -7.58 -13.90
CA VAL A 290 9.87 -7.16 -12.53
C VAL A 290 10.72 -7.94 -11.55
N VAL A 291 11.42 -7.23 -10.67
CA VAL A 291 12.27 -7.82 -9.63
C VAL A 291 11.88 -7.22 -8.28
N PRO A 292 11.55 -8.04 -7.27
CA PRO A 292 11.38 -7.56 -5.90
C PRO A 292 12.67 -6.91 -5.42
N VAL A 293 12.58 -5.70 -4.85
CA VAL A 293 13.75 -5.06 -4.23
C VAL A 293 13.86 -5.59 -2.81
N GLU A 294 14.63 -6.65 -2.63
CA GLU A 294 15.00 -7.16 -1.32
C GLU A 294 16.11 -6.25 -0.76
N THR A 295 15.74 -5.22 0.01
CA THR A 295 16.73 -4.55 0.85
C THR A 295 17.05 -5.48 2.02
N ALA A 296 18.34 -5.74 2.26
CA ALA A 296 18.77 -6.44 3.46
C ALA A 296 18.05 -5.85 4.67
N ALA A 297 17.44 -6.70 5.50
CA ALA A 297 16.84 -6.24 6.75
C ALA A 297 17.93 -5.49 7.51
N VAL A 298 17.86 -4.16 7.55
CA VAL A 298 18.66 -3.38 8.46
C VAL A 298 18.16 -3.86 9.82
N ALA A 299 19.00 -4.63 10.52
CA ALA A 299 18.71 -5.04 11.87
C ALA A 299 18.29 -3.76 12.60
N ALA A 300 17.01 -3.71 13.02
CA ALA A 300 16.52 -2.59 13.80
C ALA A 300 17.59 -2.30 14.86
N PRO A 301 18.16 -1.08 14.94
CA PRO A 301 19.18 -0.81 15.94
C PRO A 301 18.53 -1.19 17.26
N GLY A 302 19.03 -2.27 17.85
CA GLY A 302 18.57 -2.76 19.13
C GLY A 302 18.76 -1.58 20.06
N GLY A 303 17.65 -0.95 20.46
CA GLY A 303 17.67 0.07 21.47
C GLY A 303 18.31 -0.58 22.69
N GLU A 304 19.56 -0.22 22.95
CA GLU A 304 20.18 -0.48 24.23
C GLU A 304 19.22 0.05 25.28
N ALA A 305 18.78 -0.87 26.14
CA ALA A 305 17.99 -0.58 27.31
C ALA A 305 18.76 0.42 28.18
N GLY A 306 18.49 1.71 27.98
CA GLY A 306 18.74 2.75 28.97
C GLY A 306 17.83 2.49 30.16
N ALA A 307 18.39 1.92 31.21
CA ALA A 307 17.72 1.73 32.49
C ALA A 307 17.31 3.09 33.10
N GLY A 308 16.05 3.20 33.52
CA GLY A 308 15.57 4.20 34.48
C GLY A 308 14.63 5.26 33.92
N GLY A 309 13.32 5.00 33.97
CA GLY A 309 12.27 6.01 33.77
C GLY A 309 10.87 5.39 33.94
N ASP A 310 10.08 5.96 34.85
CA ASP A 310 8.80 5.46 35.38
C ASP A 310 7.73 5.00 34.35
N PRO A 311 6.96 3.93 34.63
CA PRO A 311 5.90 3.44 33.77
C PRO A 311 4.55 4.06 34.17
N ALA A 312 4.26 5.29 33.76
CA ALA A 312 2.94 5.89 33.97
C ALA A 312 2.56 6.93 32.92
N ALA A 313 2.60 6.55 31.64
CA ALA A 313 1.95 7.31 30.55
C ALA A 313 1.72 6.41 29.32
N GLY A 314 0.94 5.34 29.49
CA GLY A 314 0.53 4.46 28.40
C GLY A 314 -0.63 5.07 27.60
N GLY A 315 -0.37 6.16 26.88
CA GLY A 315 -1.26 6.60 25.81
C GLY A 315 -0.99 5.75 24.58
N GLY A 316 -1.95 4.90 24.19
CA GLY A 316 -1.91 4.13 22.94
C GLY A 316 -1.84 5.05 21.74
N GLY A 317 -0.63 5.41 21.32
CA GLY A 317 -0.38 6.10 20.06
C GLY A 317 -0.48 5.09 18.93
N ALA A 318 -1.56 5.18 18.16
CA ALA A 318 -1.59 4.63 16.81
C ALA A 318 -0.30 5.05 16.08
N ALA A 319 0.36 4.09 15.44
CA ALA A 319 1.56 4.33 14.64
C ALA A 319 1.33 5.50 13.68
N GLY A 320 1.88 6.66 14.02
CA GLY A 320 1.74 7.88 13.23
C GLY A 320 2.45 7.69 11.90
N ILE A 321 1.75 8.01 10.81
CA ILE A 321 2.22 8.03 9.42
C ILE A 321 3.24 9.18 9.20
N GLY A 322 3.96 9.61 10.25
CA GLY A 322 4.82 10.80 10.26
C GLY A 322 6.30 10.53 10.54
N THR A 323 6.69 9.30 10.92
CA THR A 323 8.12 8.95 10.93
C THR A 323 8.59 8.87 9.49
N VAL A 324 9.44 9.84 9.10
CA VAL A 324 10.16 9.84 7.82
C VAL A 324 10.71 8.44 7.61
N VAL A 325 10.14 7.70 6.66
CA VAL A 325 10.69 6.41 6.23
C VAL A 325 12.12 6.71 5.84
N GLY A 326 13.08 6.12 6.56
CA GLY A 326 14.50 6.44 6.39
C GLY A 326 14.86 6.45 4.92
N GLN A 327 15.30 7.61 4.42
CA GLN A 327 15.75 7.73 3.04
C GLN A 327 17.22 7.32 2.99
N ASP A 328 17.52 6.29 2.21
CA ASP A 328 18.89 5.89 1.90
C ASP A 328 19.12 5.96 0.39
N PRO A 329 19.69 7.06 -0.12
CA PRO A 329 20.04 7.21 -1.53
C PRO A 329 21.02 6.14 -2.04
N ALA A 330 21.75 5.46 -1.14
CA ALA A 330 22.62 4.35 -1.52
C ALA A 330 21.83 3.07 -1.80
N ALA A 331 20.62 2.92 -1.22
CA ALA A 331 19.76 1.76 -1.41
C ALA A 331 18.81 1.88 -2.61
N SER A 332 18.33 3.09 -2.92
CA SER A 332 17.52 3.38 -4.11
C SER A 332 17.76 4.81 -4.58
N VAL A 333 17.61 5.06 -5.89
CA VAL A 333 17.65 6.41 -6.48
C VAL A 333 16.61 7.34 -5.83
N SER A 334 15.46 6.79 -5.42
CA SER A 334 14.41 7.53 -4.72
C SER A 334 14.67 7.70 -3.21
N GLY A 335 15.74 7.10 -2.69
CA GLY A 335 16.02 6.95 -1.28
C GLY A 335 15.07 5.99 -0.55
N ARG A 336 14.06 5.42 -1.21
CA ARG A 336 13.07 4.59 -0.53
C ARG A 336 13.64 3.23 -0.18
N LEU A 337 13.42 2.83 1.06
CA LEU A 337 13.68 1.47 1.54
C LEU A 337 12.40 0.64 1.41
N GLY A 338 12.44 -0.38 0.56
CA GLY A 338 11.36 -1.37 0.43
C GLY A 338 11.51 -2.53 1.43
N GLY A 339 10.65 -3.54 1.35
CA GLY A 339 10.87 -4.81 2.05
C GLY A 339 10.97 -4.66 3.58
N GLY A 340 11.75 -5.52 4.25
CA GLY A 340 11.81 -5.55 5.72
C GLY A 340 12.28 -4.25 6.40
N ALA A 341 12.78 -3.26 5.64
CA ALA A 341 13.19 -1.95 6.16
C ALA A 341 12.03 -0.93 6.24
N SER A 342 10.92 -1.16 5.53
CA SER A 342 9.70 -0.36 5.63
C SER A 342 8.53 -1.24 6.04
N ASN A 343 7.72 -0.81 7.00
CA ASN A 343 6.53 -1.55 7.43
C ASN A 343 5.30 -1.30 6.53
N TYR A 344 5.38 -0.34 5.60
CA TYR A 344 4.21 0.19 4.91
C TYR A 344 4.01 -0.37 3.51
N PHE A 345 5.08 -0.69 2.78
CA PHE A 345 5.00 -1.08 1.39
C PHE A 345 6.14 -2.02 0.97
N ASP A 346 5.87 -2.79 -0.07
CA ASP A 346 6.87 -3.54 -0.82
C ASP A 346 7.23 -2.77 -2.10
N MET A 347 8.51 -2.80 -2.47
CA MET A 347 9.05 -2.07 -3.60
C MET A 347 9.54 -3.03 -4.68
N PHE A 348 9.25 -2.70 -5.94
CA PHE A 348 9.61 -3.50 -7.10
C PHE A 348 10.36 -2.65 -8.11
N GLY A 349 11.52 -3.13 -8.53
CA GLY A 349 12.24 -2.60 -9.69
C GLY A 349 11.59 -3.17 -10.94
N VAL A 350 11.23 -2.29 -11.88
CA VAL A 350 10.60 -2.68 -13.13
C VAL A 350 11.41 -2.14 -14.30
N THR A 351 11.74 -3.01 -15.25
CA THR A 351 12.38 -2.63 -16.50
C THR A 351 11.43 -2.89 -17.65
N VAL A 352 11.06 -1.85 -18.39
CA VAL A 352 10.21 -1.97 -19.58
C VAL A 352 11.02 -1.62 -20.81
N THR A 353 11.13 -2.54 -21.76
CA THR A 353 11.75 -2.29 -23.07
C THR A 353 10.70 -2.46 -24.15
N GLY A 354 10.61 -1.49 -25.06
CA GLY A 354 9.64 -1.53 -26.15
C GLY A 354 9.83 -0.43 -27.18
N VAL A 355 8.92 -0.38 -28.15
CA VAL A 355 8.87 0.62 -29.21
C VAL A 355 7.73 1.59 -28.93
N PHE A 356 8.06 2.87 -28.90
CA PHE A 356 7.15 3.96 -28.55
C PHE A 356 7.12 5.01 -29.64
N ASP A 357 6.00 5.73 -29.73
CA ASP A 357 5.94 7.00 -30.43
C ASP A 357 6.87 8.02 -29.76
N ALA A 358 7.83 8.55 -30.51
CA ALA A 358 8.86 9.42 -29.96
C ALA A 358 8.29 10.74 -29.41
N ALA A 359 7.24 11.28 -30.04
CA ALA A 359 6.65 12.56 -29.65
C ALA A 359 5.69 12.43 -28.46
N GLN A 360 5.10 11.25 -28.27
CA GLN A 360 4.06 11.03 -27.26
C GLN A 360 4.54 10.29 -26.01
N LEU A 361 5.83 10.00 -25.90
CA LEU A 361 6.42 9.32 -24.74
C LEU A 361 6.06 9.96 -23.38
N PRO A 362 6.01 11.30 -23.21
CA PRO A 362 5.55 11.90 -21.95
C PRO A 362 4.13 11.50 -21.53
N GLY A 363 3.24 11.24 -22.50
CA GLY A 363 1.88 10.76 -22.23
C GLY A 363 1.86 9.36 -21.61
N PHE A 364 2.87 8.53 -21.90
CA PHE A 364 3.03 7.25 -21.22
C PHE A 364 3.45 7.41 -19.74
N PHE A 365 4.31 8.39 -19.43
CA PHE A 365 4.70 8.68 -18.04
C PHE A 365 3.52 9.15 -17.20
N GLU A 366 2.65 9.99 -17.77
CA GLU A 366 1.40 10.40 -17.14
C GLU A 366 0.44 9.22 -16.97
N ALA A 367 0.39 8.29 -17.93
CA ALA A 367 -0.43 7.09 -17.81
C ALA A 367 0.06 6.16 -16.68
N LEU A 368 1.37 6.03 -16.47
CA LEU A 368 1.95 5.27 -15.37
C LEU A 368 1.51 5.84 -14.01
N SER A 369 1.66 7.15 -13.80
CA SER A 369 1.31 7.81 -12.53
C SER A 369 -0.19 7.76 -12.22
N LYS A 370 -1.05 7.75 -13.26
CA LYS A 370 -2.51 7.61 -13.12
C LYS A 370 -2.98 6.17 -12.92
N THR A 371 -2.09 5.18 -13.05
CA THR A 371 -2.45 3.77 -12.94
C THR A 371 -2.16 3.20 -11.56
N ASN A 372 -0.96 3.48 -11.04
CA ASN A 372 -0.59 3.14 -9.67
C ASN A 372 0.60 4.01 -9.21
N PHE A 373 1.12 3.78 -8.01
CA PHE A 373 2.37 4.35 -7.50
C PHE A 373 3.59 3.79 -8.25
N VAL A 374 3.75 4.23 -9.49
CA VAL A 374 4.89 3.91 -10.36
C VAL A 374 5.68 5.18 -10.64
N THR A 375 6.98 5.14 -10.36
CA THR A 375 7.91 6.26 -10.57
C THR A 375 8.89 5.91 -11.67
N VAL A 376 9.13 6.83 -12.62
CA VAL A 376 10.15 6.66 -13.65
C VAL A 376 11.50 7.09 -13.09
N LEU A 377 12.48 6.19 -13.05
CA LEU A 377 13.83 6.46 -12.56
C LEU A 377 14.79 6.80 -13.69
N GLY A 378 14.63 6.16 -14.85
CA GLY A 378 15.54 6.30 -15.98
C GLY A 378 14.88 6.02 -17.31
N VAL A 379 15.34 6.71 -18.35
CA VAL A 379 14.87 6.56 -19.73
C VAL A 379 16.08 6.51 -20.65
N LYS A 380 16.19 5.44 -21.44
CA LYS A 380 17.18 5.29 -22.52
C LYS A 380 16.41 5.11 -23.82
N ALA A 381 16.64 5.98 -24.81
CA ALA A 381 15.95 5.93 -26.09
C ALA A 381 16.96 5.79 -27.22
N GLU A 382 16.66 4.90 -28.16
CA GLU A 382 17.49 4.59 -29.32
C GLU A 382 16.65 4.69 -30.61
N PRO A 383 17.23 5.21 -31.70
CA PRO A 383 16.55 5.24 -32.98
C PRO A 383 16.28 3.81 -33.47
N LEU A 384 15.11 3.58 -34.04
CA LEU A 384 14.70 2.30 -34.60
C LEU A 384 14.46 2.48 -36.10
N ASP A 385 14.85 1.50 -36.92
CA ASP A 385 14.48 1.44 -38.34
C ASP A 385 13.11 0.75 -38.50
N PRO A 386 12.02 1.48 -38.79
CA PRO A 386 10.69 0.89 -38.91
C PRO A 386 10.56 -0.01 -40.14
N LEU A 387 11.41 0.16 -41.17
CA LEU A 387 11.36 -0.66 -42.38
C LEU A 387 11.93 -2.06 -42.12
N ALA A 388 12.92 -2.20 -41.24
CA ALA A 388 13.41 -3.50 -40.79
C ALA A 388 12.30 -4.26 -40.04
N ASP A 389 11.66 -3.61 -39.08
CA ASP A 389 10.55 -4.18 -38.31
C ASP A 389 9.32 -4.50 -39.20
N LEU A 390 9.07 -3.70 -40.24
CA LEU A 390 8.00 -3.97 -41.20
C LEU A 390 8.21 -5.27 -41.98
N ARG A 391 9.46 -5.65 -42.27
CA ARG A 391 9.78 -6.95 -42.91
C ARG A 391 9.49 -8.13 -42.00
N GLU A 392 9.51 -7.91 -40.69
CA GLU A 392 9.12 -8.89 -39.67
C GLU A 392 7.60 -8.88 -39.39
N GLY A 393 6.84 -8.01 -40.08
CA GLY A 393 5.39 -7.91 -39.99
C GLY A 393 4.89 -6.88 -38.98
N PHE A 394 5.76 -6.09 -38.36
CA PHE A 394 5.34 -5.03 -37.44
C PHE A 394 5.06 -3.73 -38.18
N TYR A 395 3.86 -3.16 -38.00
CA TYR A 395 3.51 -1.87 -38.59
C TYR A 395 3.16 -0.84 -37.52
N TYR A 396 3.93 0.25 -37.50
CA TYR A 396 3.83 1.29 -36.46
C TYR A 396 3.17 2.59 -36.92
N GLY A 397 2.77 2.69 -38.18
CA GLY A 397 2.28 3.93 -38.77
C GLY A 397 3.40 4.81 -39.37
N GLU A 398 3.06 6.06 -39.66
CA GLU A 398 3.99 7.05 -40.24
C GLU A 398 4.76 7.86 -39.18
N ALA A 399 4.30 7.82 -37.92
CA ALA A 399 4.93 8.54 -36.83
C ALA A 399 6.34 7.98 -36.54
N PRO A 400 7.30 8.86 -36.18
CA PRO A 400 8.63 8.42 -35.79
C PRO A 400 8.56 7.60 -34.51
N VAL A 401 9.23 6.45 -34.52
CA VAL A 401 9.29 5.52 -33.38
C VAL A 401 10.71 5.37 -32.86
N VAL A 402 10.81 5.13 -31.56
CA VAL A 402 12.07 4.89 -30.85
C VAL A 402 11.95 3.62 -30.02
N ARG A 403 13.06 2.88 -29.88
CA ARG A 403 13.15 1.82 -28.87
C ARG A 403 13.53 2.47 -27.55
N VAL A 404 12.73 2.26 -26.52
CA VAL A 404 12.93 2.84 -25.19
C VAL A 404 13.13 1.73 -24.18
N THR A 405 14.12 1.89 -23.31
CA THR A 405 14.27 1.13 -22.06
C THR A 405 14.00 2.07 -20.89
N LEU A 406 12.99 1.73 -20.11
CA LEU A 406 12.55 2.45 -18.93
C LEU A 406 12.94 1.68 -17.68
N GLU A 407 13.51 2.39 -16.72
CA GLU A 407 13.75 1.90 -15.36
C GLU A 407 12.70 2.56 -14.47
N LEU A 408 11.86 1.76 -13.83
CA LEU A 408 10.74 2.19 -13.01
C LEU A 408 10.82 1.58 -11.61
N GLU A 409 10.18 2.26 -10.66
CA GLU A 409 9.93 1.77 -9.30
C GLU A 409 8.42 1.67 -9.09
N ALA A 410 7.92 0.51 -8.68
CA ALA A 410 6.51 0.30 -8.35
C ALA A 410 6.35 -0.05 -6.87
N LEU A 411 5.34 0.55 -6.22
CA LEU A 411 5.03 0.30 -4.81
C LEU A 411 3.73 -0.50 -4.66
N LEU A 412 3.74 -1.50 -3.78
CA LEU A 412 2.55 -2.19 -3.29
C LEU A 412 2.39 -1.96 -1.79
N LEU A 413 1.31 -1.31 -1.39
CA LEU A 413 1.00 -1.01 0.01
C LEU A 413 0.63 -2.31 0.74
N ARG A 414 1.29 -2.58 1.86
CA ARG A 414 1.05 -3.81 2.63
C ARG A 414 -0.33 -3.85 3.25
N GLU A 415 -0.91 -2.69 3.56
CA GLU A 415 -2.18 -2.59 4.28
C GLU A 415 -3.30 -3.43 3.65
N TRP A 416 -3.49 -3.35 2.33
CA TRP A 416 -4.50 -4.17 1.65
C TRP A 416 -4.04 -5.60 1.34
N MET A 417 -2.73 -5.85 1.35
CA MET A 417 -2.16 -7.17 1.08
C MET A 417 -2.14 -8.07 2.32
N LYS A 418 -2.11 -7.49 3.53
CA LYS A 418 -2.06 -8.18 4.83
C LYS A 418 -3.01 -9.39 4.92
N PRO A 419 -4.30 -9.30 4.52
CA PRO A 419 -5.22 -10.43 4.61
C PRO A 419 -4.80 -11.66 3.79
N TRP A 420 -4.00 -11.47 2.74
CA TRP A 420 -3.52 -12.53 1.86
C TRP A 420 -2.05 -12.91 2.13
N MET A 421 -1.39 -12.26 3.08
CA MET A 421 0.04 -12.49 3.31
C MET A 421 0.27 -13.82 4.06
N PRO A 422 1.07 -14.75 3.51
CA PRO A 422 1.41 -15.99 4.22
C PRO A 422 2.09 -15.72 5.56
N ALA A 423 1.87 -16.60 6.55
CA ALA A 423 2.45 -16.44 7.90
C ALA A 423 3.99 -16.35 7.88
N GLY A 424 4.66 -17.15 7.04
CA GLY A 424 6.10 -17.10 6.87
C GLY A 424 6.61 -15.76 6.33
N VAL A 425 5.83 -15.13 5.44
CA VAL A 425 6.12 -13.79 4.92
C VAL A 425 5.89 -12.72 5.99
N ARG A 426 4.76 -12.78 6.72
CA ARG A 426 4.45 -11.86 7.83
C ARG A 426 5.55 -11.86 8.89
N ALA A 427 5.98 -13.05 9.32
CA ALA A 427 7.04 -13.21 10.31
C ALA A 427 8.37 -12.59 9.85
N ARG A 428 8.77 -12.80 8.58
CA ARG A 428 9.99 -12.18 8.02
C ARG A 428 9.91 -10.67 7.93
N LEU A 429 8.72 -10.13 7.68
CA LEU A 429 8.49 -8.70 7.55
C LEU A 429 8.20 -8.01 8.89
N GLY A 430 8.20 -8.75 10.01
CA GLY A 430 7.89 -8.19 11.34
C GLY A 430 6.44 -7.68 11.45
N VAL A 431 5.54 -8.16 10.59
CA VAL A 431 4.12 -7.79 10.65
C VAL A 431 3.51 -8.55 11.82
N VAL A 432 3.36 -7.87 12.96
CA VAL A 432 2.67 -8.41 14.13
C VAL A 432 1.20 -8.57 13.77
N ASP A 433 0.67 -9.78 13.92
CA ASP A 433 -0.77 -10.01 13.80
C ASP A 433 -1.48 -9.20 14.88
N GLU A 434 -2.43 -8.35 14.50
CA GLU A 434 -3.34 -7.77 15.48
C GLU A 434 -4.01 -8.93 16.24
N PRO A 435 -3.98 -8.93 17.58
CA PRO A 435 -4.61 -9.99 18.35
C PRO A 435 -6.07 -10.09 17.89
N PRO A 436 -6.60 -11.32 17.69
CA PRO A 436 -7.98 -11.49 17.28
C PRO A 436 -8.86 -10.68 18.23
N ALA A 437 -9.69 -9.79 17.68
CA ALA A 437 -10.60 -8.97 18.46
C ALA A 437 -11.30 -9.88 19.47
N GLU A 438 -11.08 -9.64 20.76
CA GLU A 438 -11.65 -10.46 21.83
C GLU A 438 -13.14 -10.61 21.53
N THR A 439 -13.55 -11.84 21.22
CA THR A 439 -14.97 -12.18 21.08
C THR A 439 -15.63 -11.67 22.35
N PRO A 440 -16.60 -10.73 22.26
CA PRO A 440 -17.26 -10.23 23.45
C PRO A 440 -17.79 -11.43 24.22
N PRO A 441 -17.61 -11.46 25.55
CA PRO A 441 -17.98 -12.62 26.36
C PRO A 441 -19.42 -12.99 26.02
N VAL A 442 -19.60 -14.23 25.58
CA VAL A 442 -20.92 -14.81 25.36
C VAL A 442 -21.63 -14.74 26.69
N ASP A 443 -22.64 -13.86 26.81
CA ASP A 443 -23.51 -13.78 27.96
C ASP A 443 -24.01 -15.19 28.27
N GLN A 444 -23.48 -15.77 29.35
CA GLN A 444 -23.99 -17.05 29.84
C GLN A 444 -25.42 -16.77 30.29
N PRO A 445 -26.43 -17.54 29.81
CA PRO A 445 -27.80 -17.34 30.25
C PRO A 445 -27.85 -17.57 31.76
N GLU A 446 -28.26 -16.53 32.49
CA GLU A 446 -28.55 -16.61 33.92
C GLU A 446 -29.51 -17.80 34.14
N GLN A 447 -29.01 -18.81 34.85
CA GLN A 447 -29.86 -19.89 35.34
C GLN A 447 -30.72 -19.30 36.45
N PHE A 448 -32.00 -19.09 36.15
CA PHE A 448 -33.05 -18.78 37.12
C PHE A 448 -33.47 -20.01 37.92
#